data_AF-A0A8J6ZP49-F1
#
_entry.id   AF-A0A8J6ZP49-F1
#
_cell.length_a   1.000
_cell.length_b   1.000
_cell.length_c   1.000
_cell.angle_alpha   90.00
_cell.angle_beta   90.00
_cell.angle_gamma   90.00
#
_symmetry.space_group_name_H-M   'P 1'
#
loop_
_entity.id
_entity.type
_entity.pdbx_description
1 polymer ?
#
loop_
_entity_poly.entity_id
_entity_poly.type
_entity_poly.pdbx_seq_one_letter_code
_entity_poly.pdbx_strand_id
1 'polypeptide(L)'
;MAKGYVAKKLLVEGQDDLRVIPELIEKNGIPWGEKKKDAIVLIEDCGGYNKINTDLISAELQASGLTNLGLIIDADEDLSTRWISIRNACLPSIPDIPEQIPETGLIHVTKNGIKFGIWMMPDNQMGGMLETFLAYMIRDEGKVIWQYAQEVVKEAKNKGALFKDSYFDKAKIYSWLAWQEEPGRQLHQAIKYEILNPQHPEAQIFVTWFKT
;
A
#
# COMPACT_ATOMS: atom_id res chain seq x y z
N MET A 1 -8.34 32.15 0.33
CA MET A 1 -7.04 31.52 0.02
C MET A 1 -7.33 30.36 -0.92
N ALA A 2 -6.83 30.40 -2.15
CA ALA A 2 -7.03 29.31 -3.11
C ALA A 2 -6.44 28.03 -2.53
N LYS A 3 -7.24 26.95 -2.44
CA LYS A 3 -6.73 25.60 -2.16
C LYS A 3 -5.58 25.36 -3.13
N GLY A 4 -4.39 25.07 -2.60
CA GLY A 4 -3.24 24.69 -3.42
C GLY A 4 -3.67 23.57 -4.36
N TYR A 5 -3.40 23.76 -5.64
CA TYR A 5 -3.69 22.80 -6.69
C TYR A 5 -2.89 21.51 -6.45
N VAL A 6 -3.55 20.35 -6.53
CA VAL A 6 -2.93 19.05 -6.29
C VAL A 6 -2.82 18.34 -7.64
N ALA A 7 -1.64 18.37 -8.24
CA ALA A 7 -1.41 17.71 -9.54
C ALA A 7 -1.40 16.18 -9.43
N LYS A 8 -0.81 15.65 -8.35
CA LYS A 8 -0.64 14.22 -8.13
C LYS A 8 -1.30 13.83 -6.82
N LYS A 9 -2.15 12.79 -6.87
CA LYS A 9 -2.86 12.27 -5.71
C LYS A 9 -2.70 10.75 -5.62
N LEU A 10 -2.54 10.24 -4.41
CA LEU A 10 -2.47 8.83 -4.08
C LEU A 10 -3.50 8.53 -2.98
N LEU A 11 -4.48 7.70 -3.30
CA LEU A 11 -5.47 7.22 -2.33
C LEU A 11 -5.01 5.89 -1.76
N VAL A 12 -5.07 5.75 -0.45
CA VAL A 12 -4.66 4.55 0.27
C VAL A 12 -5.76 4.08 1.20
N GLU A 13 -5.73 2.79 1.55
CA GLU A 13 -6.78 2.17 2.34
C GLU A 13 -6.72 2.55 3.82
N GLY A 14 -5.53 2.71 4.41
CA GLY A 14 -5.36 2.89 5.84
C GLY A 14 -4.36 3.96 6.27
N GLN A 15 -4.36 4.24 7.58
CA GLN A 15 -3.48 5.25 8.19
C GLN A 15 -2.01 4.84 8.26
N ASP A 16 -1.71 3.54 8.25
CA ASP A 16 -0.33 3.06 8.28
C ASP A 16 0.37 3.36 6.93
N ASP A 17 -0.35 3.26 5.82
CA ASP A 17 0.10 3.60 4.47
C ASP A 17 0.59 5.05 4.37
N LEU A 18 -0.11 5.99 5.02
CA LEU A 18 0.23 7.42 5.05
C LEU A 18 1.64 7.71 5.56
N ARG A 19 2.24 6.76 6.29
CA ARG A 19 3.56 6.90 6.90
C ARG A 19 4.57 5.91 6.31
N VAL A 20 4.12 4.71 5.98
CA VAL A 20 4.95 3.65 5.41
C VAL A 20 5.39 3.99 4.00
N ILE A 21 4.47 4.43 3.13
CA ILE A 21 4.80 4.71 1.72
C ILE A 21 5.80 5.86 1.60
N PRO A 22 5.62 7.03 2.26
CA PRO A 22 6.61 8.09 2.20
C PRO A 22 8.01 7.63 2.61
N GLU A 23 8.13 6.93 3.74
CA GLU A 23 9.42 6.45 4.23
C GLU A 23 10.06 5.45 3.26
N LEU A 24 9.28 4.54 2.68
CA LEU A 24 9.78 3.59 1.67
C LEU A 24 10.31 4.31 0.44
N ILE A 25 9.58 5.32 -0.05
CA ILE A 25 9.95 6.10 -1.23
C ILE A 25 11.21 6.95 -0.97
N GLU A 26 11.32 7.56 0.22
CA GLU A 26 12.52 8.30 0.65
C GLU A 26 13.74 7.39 0.75
N LYS A 27 13.58 6.20 1.34
CA LYS A 27 14.64 5.19 1.40
C LYS A 27 15.07 4.67 0.04
N ASN A 28 14.25 4.85 -0.99
CA ASN A 28 14.58 4.53 -2.39
C ASN A 28 15.06 5.76 -3.20
N GLY A 29 15.49 6.82 -2.51
CA GLY A 29 16.20 7.95 -3.09
C GLY A 29 15.31 9.02 -3.72
N ILE A 30 13.99 8.98 -3.46
CA ILE A 30 13.05 10.01 -3.91
C ILE A 30 12.63 10.85 -2.71
N PRO A 31 13.08 12.10 -2.59
CA PRO A 31 12.65 12.98 -1.50
C PRO A 31 11.14 13.13 -1.51
N TRP A 32 10.45 12.81 -0.42
CA TRP A 32 8.99 12.93 -0.37
C TRP A 32 8.60 14.39 -0.19
N GLY A 33 9.29 15.12 0.69
CA GLY A 33 9.03 16.52 1.02
C GLY A 33 8.78 16.70 2.51
N GLU A 34 9.46 17.67 3.14
CA GLU A 34 9.45 17.85 4.59
C GLU A 34 8.09 18.29 5.16
N LYS A 35 7.27 18.95 4.33
CA LYS A 35 5.94 19.47 4.71
C LYS A 35 4.92 18.94 3.72
N LYS A 36 3.67 18.81 4.17
CA LYS A 36 2.55 18.36 3.31
C LYS A 36 2.43 19.13 1.99
N LYS A 37 2.73 20.43 1.99
CA LYS A 37 2.67 21.28 0.79
C LYS A 37 3.81 21.04 -0.21
N ASP A 38 4.92 20.47 0.28
CA ASP A 38 6.13 20.19 -0.50
C ASP A 38 6.17 18.70 -0.89
N ALA A 39 5.13 17.94 -0.55
CA ALA A 39 5.02 16.52 -0.85
C ALA A 39 4.96 16.27 -2.36
N ILE A 40 5.73 15.31 -2.87
CA ILE A 40 5.75 14.92 -4.30
C ILE A 40 4.40 14.42 -4.81
N VAL A 41 3.56 13.92 -3.90
CA VAL A 41 2.20 13.47 -4.14
C VAL A 41 1.37 13.72 -2.87
N LEU A 42 0.13 14.18 -3.03
CA LEU A 42 -0.81 14.22 -1.93
C LEU A 42 -1.31 12.80 -1.65
N ILE A 43 -0.96 12.26 -0.49
CA ILE A 43 -1.44 10.95 -0.03
C ILE A 43 -2.61 11.12 0.94
N GLU A 44 -3.72 10.41 0.71
CA GLU A 44 -4.93 10.49 1.54
C GLU A 44 -5.49 9.09 1.86
N ASP A 45 -5.85 8.91 3.12
CA ASP A 45 -6.50 7.71 3.66
C ASP A 45 -8.00 7.78 3.37
N CYS A 46 -8.53 6.74 2.74
CA CYS A 46 -9.95 6.63 2.43
C CYS A 46 -10.77 5.97 3.56
N GLY A 47 -10.14 5.35 4.54
CA GLY A 47 -10.79 4.67 5.66
C GLY A 47 -11.39 3.32 5.29
N GLY A 48 -10.65 2.51 4.52
CA GLY A 48 -11.05 1.20 4.03
C GLY A 48 -11.39 1.17 2.53
N TYR A 49 -11.16 0.03 1.86
CA TYR A 49 -11.40 -0.12 0.41
C TYR A 49 -12.84 0.21 -0.02
N ASN A 50 -13.83 -0.04 0.85
CA ASN A 50 -15.25 0.25 0.58
C ASN A 50 -15.53 1.74 0.30
N LYS A 51 -14.62 2.63 0.70
CA LYS A 51 -14.71 4.06 0.43
C LYS A 51 -14.10 4.45 -0.92
N ILE A 52 -13.25 3.59 -1.49
CA ILE A 52 -12.73 3.72 -2.85
C ILE A 52 -13.77 3.16 -3.83
N ASN A 53 -14.83 3.93 -4.03
CA ASN A 53 -15.97 3.56 -4.86
C ASN A 53 -16.05 4.41 -6.14
N THR A 54 -17.04 4.11 -6.98
CA THR A 54 -17.29 4.80 -8.26
C THR A 54 -17.38 6.32 -8.10
N ASP A 55 -18.08 6.79 -7.08
CA ASP A 55 -18.30 8.22 -6.86
C ASP A 55 -17.01 8.94 -6.50
N LEU A 56 -16.20 8.34 -5.61
CA LEU A 56 -14.89 8.89 -5.25
C LEU A 56 -13.96 8.92 -6.46
N ILE A 57 -13.82 7.80 -7.18
CA ILE A 57 -12.95 7.70 -8.36
C ILE A 57 -13.36 8.74 -9.42
N SER A 58 -14.66 8.83 -9.71
CA SER A 58 -15.20 9.81 -10.66
C SER A 58 -14.92 11.24 -10.23
N ALA A 59 -15.15 11.57 -8.95
CA ALA A 59 -14.91 12.89 -8.40
C ALA A 59 -13.43 13.31 -8.49
N GLU A 60 -12.50 12.41 -8.17
CA GLU A 60 -11.06 12.67 -8.26
C GLU A 60 -10.61 12.85 -9.72
N LEU A 61 -11.08 12.00 -10.64
CA LEU A 61 -10.76 12.13 -12.06
C LEU A 61 -11.32 13.40 -12.71
N GLN A 62 -12.33 14.02 -12.10
CA GLN A 62 -12.89 15.31 -12.54
C GLN A 62 -12.27 16.51 -11.80
N ALA A 63 -11.43 16.27 -10.78
CA ALA A 63 -10.80 17.35 -10.03
C ALA A 63 -9.91 18.18 -10.95
N SER A 64 -10.07 19.50 -10.89
CA SER A 64 -9.34 20.42 -11.78
C SER A 64 -7.84 20.25 -11.59
N GLY A 65 -7.23 19.63 -12.60
CA GLY A 65 -5.80 19.54 -12.86
C GLY A 65 -4.93 18.61 -11.97
N LEU A 66 -5.55 17.65 -11.30
CA LEU A 66 -5.76 16.42 -12.07
C LEU A 66 -4.66 15.94 -13.05
N THR A 67 -3.42 15.59 -12.68
CA THR A 67 -2.48 14.96 -13.64
C THR A 67 -2.23 13.48 -13.37
N ASN A 68 -2.16 13.08 -12.10
CA ASN A 68 -1.94 11.70 -11.69
C ASN A 68 -2.88 11.31 -10.55
N LEU A 69 -3.52 10.14 -10.68
CA LEU A 69 -4.30 9.51 -9.62
C LEU A 69 -3.80 8.07 -9.42
N GLY A 70 -3.23 7.78 -8.26
CA GLY A 70 -2.88 6.42 -7.85
C GLY A 70 -3.85 5.90 -6.80
N LEU A 71 -4.13 4.60 -6.83
CA LEU A 71 -4.81 3.87 -5.76
C LEU A 71 -3.88 2.77 -5.24
N ILE A 72 -3.78 2.62 -3.93
CA ILE A 72 -3.16 1.46 -3.27
C ILE A 72 -4.22 0.79 -2.41
N ILE A 73 -4.42 -0.51 -2.63
CA ILE A 73 -5.55 -1.25 -2.09
C ILE A 73 -5.05 -2.58 -1.54
N ASP A 74 -5.51 -2.97 -0.34
CA ASP A 74 -5.24 -4.30 0.17
C ASP A 74 -6.04 -5.34 -0.62
N ALA A 75 -5.40 -6.43 -1.06
CA ALA A 75 -6.11 -7.54 -1.69
C ALA A 75 -6.85 -8.43 -0.68
N ASP A 76 -6.51 -8.29 0.61
CA ASP A 76 -7.01 -9.13 1.71
C ASP A 76 -6.84 -10.63 1.39
N GLU A 77 -7.92 -11.40 1.35
CA GLU A 77 -7.85 -12.85 1.13
C GLU A 77 -7.85 -13.24 -0.35
N ASP A 78 -8.46 -12.45 -1.23
CA ASP A 78 -8.66 -12.78 -2.65
C ASP A 78 -8.47 -11.57 -3.56
N LEU A 79 -7.29 -11.53 -4.19
CA LEU A 79 -6.90 -10.54 -5.18
C LEU A 79 -7.88 -10.48 -6.36
N SER A 80 -8.35 -11.61 -6.87
CA SER A 80 -9.23 -11.63 -8.05
C SER A 80 -10.57 -10.97 -7.74
N THR A 81 -11.17 -11.32 -6.60
CA THR A 81 -12.43 -10.71 -6.15
C THR A 81 -12.25 -9.22 -5.88
N ARG A 82 -11.16 -8.81 -5.19
CA ARG A 82 -10.88 -7.40 -4.91
C ARG A 82 -10.63 -6.60 -6.19
N TRP A 83 -9.87 -7.17 -7.13
CA TRP A 83 -9.60 -6.55 -8.43
C TRP A 83 -10.89 -6.34 -9.23
N ILE A 84 -11.77 -7.35 -9.31
CA ILE A 84 -13.06 -7.22 -10.01
C ILE A 84 -13.89 -6.10 -9.37
N SER A 85 -13.91 -6.01 -8.04
CA SER A 85 -14.65 -4.97 -7.33
C SER A 85 -14.16 -3.56 -7.68
N ILE A 86 -12.83 -3.31 -7.56
CA ILE A 86 -12.28 -1.99 -7.88
C ILE A 86 -12.37 -1.67 -9.37
N ARG A 87 -12.14 -2.67 -10.24
CA ARG A 87 -12.29 -2.52 -11.68
C ARG A 87 -13.70 -2.07 -12.04
N ASN A 88 -14.71 -2.71 -11.46
CA ASN A 88 -16.12 -2.34 -11.68
C ASN A 88 -16.42 -0.91 -11.23
N ALA A 89 -15.79 -0.45 -10.15
CA ALA A 89 -15.90 0.95 -9.72
C ALA A 89 -15.22 1.93 -10.69
N CYS A 90 -14.16 1.50 -11.38
CA CYS A 90 -13.46 2.29 -12.38
C CYS A 90 -14.18 2.36 -13.75
N LEU A 91 -14.87 1.28 -14.16
CA LEU A 91 -15.47 1.14 -15.50
C LEU A 91 -16.30 2.35 -15.98
N PRO A 92 -17.11 3.03 -15.14
CA PRO A 92 -17.86 4.21 -15.57
C PRO A 92 -16.97 5.39 -16.01
N SER A 93 -15.78 5.53 -15.43
CA SER A 93 -14.83 6.61 -15.74
C SER A 93 -13.72 6.16 -16.70
N ILE A 94 -13.38 4.87 -16.70
CA ILE A 94 -12.29 4.26 -17.48
C ILE A 94 -12.81 2.95 -18.10
N PRO A 95 -13.59 3.01 -19.20
CA PRO A 95 -14.27 1.83 -19.76
C PRO A 95 -13.33 0.76 -20.32
N ASP A 96 -12.11 1.14 -20.66
CA ASP A 96 -11.05 0.30 -21.25
C ASP A 96 -10.00 -0.16 -20.22
N ILE A 97 -10.31 -0.06 -18.92
CA ILE A 97 -9.49 -0.66 -17.86
C ILE A 97 -9.38 -2.20 -18.08
N PRO A 98 -8.17 -2.79 -18.01
CA PRO A 98 -7.96 -4.19 -18.36
C PRO A 98 -8.74 -5.14 -17.47
N GLU A 99 -9.06 -6.34 -17.98
CA GLU A 99 -9.77 -7.38 -17.22
C GLU A 99 -8.92 -7.98 -16.11
N GLN A 100 -7.60 -8.06 -16.30
CA GLN A 100 -6.64 -8.56 -15.33
C GLN A 100 -5.71 -7.43 -14.90
N ILE A 101 -5.32 -7.43 -13.62
CA ILE A 101 -4.29 -6.52 -13.13
C ILE A 101 -2.91 -6.97 -13.63
N PRO A 102 -2.07 -6.06 -14.16
CA PRO A 102 -0.69 -6.41 -14.48
C PRO A 102 0.12 -6.72 -13.21
N GLU A 103 1.02 -7.71 -13.28
CA GLU A 103 1.92 -8.08 -12.16
C GLU A 103 2.81 -6.91 -11.69
N THR A 104 3.09 -5.95 -12.59
CA THR A 104 3.87 -4.74 -12.30
C THR A 104 3.02 -3.57 -11.80
N GLY A 105 1.74 -3.81 -11.50
CA GLY A 105 0.76 -2.78 -11.17
C GLY A 105 0.14 -2.14 -12.41
N LEU A 106 -1.08 -1.64 -12.29
CA LEU A 106 -1.76 -0.95 -13.38
C LEU A 106 -1.18 0.46 -13.54
N ILE A 107 -0.85 0.83 -14.77
CA ILE A 107 -0.74 2.22 -15.22
C ILE A 107 -1.57 2.37 -16.49
N HIS A 108 -2.50 3.32 -16.49
CA HIS A 108 -3.42 3.59 -17.58
C HIS A 108 -3.55 5.10 -17.79
N VAL A 109 -3.65 5.57 -19.04
CA VAL A 109 -3.87 7.00 -19.34
C VAL A 109 -5.31 7.17 -19.76
N THR A 110 -6.09 7.91 -18.97
CA THR A 110 -7.50 8.13 -19.27
C THR A 110 -7.67 9.00 -20.52
N LYS A 111 -8.89 9.03 -21.08
CA LYS A 111 -9.22 9.87 -22.25
C LYS A 111 -8.94 11.37 -22.02
N ASN A 112 -8.95 11.82 -20.76
CA ASN A 112 -8.67 13.20 -20.40
C ASN A 112 -7.17 13.46 -20.13
N GLY A 113 -6.30 12.48 -20.39
CA GLY A 113 -4.85 12.59 -20.22
C GLY A 113 -4.35 12.39 -18.78
N ILE A 114 -5.23 12.02 -17.85
CA ILE A 114 -4.83 11.73 -16.46
C ILE A 114 -4.15 10.36 -16.42
N LYS A 115 -2.97 10.30 -15.81
CA LYS A 115 -2.28 9.05 -15.53
C LYS A 115 -2.88 8.40 -14.29
N PHE A 116 -3.63 7.32 -14.51
CA PHE A 116 -4.31 6.55 -13.50
C PHE A 116 -3.52 5.27 -13.17
N GLY A 117 -3.27 5.00 -11.90
CA GLY A 117 -2.56 3.79 -11.47
C GLY A 117 -3.29 3.06 -10.36
N ILE A 118 -3.16 1.73 -10.34
CA ILE A 118 -3.61 0.89 -9.22
C ILE A 118 -2.48 -0.07 -8.83
N TRP A 119 -2.19 -0.12 -7.55
CA TRP A 119 -1.39 -1.17 -6.93
C TRP A 119 -2.25 -1.97 -5.95
N MET A 120 -2.19 -3.29 -6.08
CA MET A 120 -2.86 -4.21 -5.17
C MET A 120 -1.80 -4.84 -4.27
N MET A 121 -1.92 -4.64 -2.96
CA MET A 121 -1.02 -5.27 -2.02
C MET A 121 -1.18 -6.80 -2.04
N PRO A 122 -0.09 -7.54 -1.80
CA PRO A 122 1.24 -7.03 -1.58
C PRO A 122 2.03 -6.80 -2.90
N ASP A 123 1.64 -7.47 -3.99
CA ASP A 123 2.48 -7.66 -5.19
C ASP A 123 1.68 -7.72 -6.51
N ASN A 124 0.39 -7.37 -6.50
CA ASN A 124 -0.56 -7.55 -7.61
C ASN A 124 -0.85 -9.00 -8.04
N GLN A 125 -0.37 -10.01 -7.31
CA GLN A 125 -0.47 -11.41 -7.70
C GLN A 125 -1.20 -12.26 -6.66
N MET A 126 -1.01 -11.98 -5.38
CA MET A 126 -1.64 -12.73 -4.29
C MET A 126 -2.52 -11.86 -3.40
N GLY A 127 -3.36 -12.53 -2.59
CA GLY A 127 -4.05 -11.88 -1.48
C GLY A 127 -3.05 -11.42 -0.43
N GLY A 128 -3.26 -10.23 0.12
CA GLY A 128 -2.53 -9.72 1.27
C GLY A 128 -2.81 -8.25 1.51
N MET A 129 -2.08 -7.70 2.47
CA MET A 129 -2.21 -6.32 2.93
C MET A 129 -0.84 -5.67 3.05
N LEU A 130 -0.79 -4.40 3.47
CA LEU A 130 0.45 -3.69 3.76
C LEU A 130 1.44 -4.51 4.61
N GLU A 131 0.97 -5.19 5.65
CA GLU A 131 1.83 -6.03 6.49
C GLU A 131 2.41 -7.25 5.74
N THR A 132 1.66 -7.84 4.81
CA THR A 132 2.15 -8.91 3.93
C THR A 132 3.26 -8.38 3.02
N PHE A 133 3.09 -7.17 2.47
CA PHE A 133 4.10 -6.50 1.64
C PHE A 133 5.38 -6.20 2.42
N LEU A 134 5.26 -5.68 3.64
CA LEU A 134 6.41 -5.39 4.49
C LEU A 134 7.18 -6.65 4.91
N ALA A 135 6.51 -7.80 5.00
CA ALA A 135 7.17 -9.07 5.31
C ALA A 135 8.18 -9.50 4.23
N TYR A 136 8.00 -9.08 2.96
CA TYR A 136 9.00 -9.32 1.91
C TYR A 136 10.33 -8.60 2.19
N MET A 137 10.30 -7.51 2.94
CA MET A 137 11.49 -6.71 3.24
C MET A 137 12.28 -7.25 4.45
N ILE A 138 11.83 -8.34 5.08
CA ILE A 138 12.59 -8.98 6.15
C ILE A 138 13.88 -9.56 5.57
N ARG A 139 15.01 -9.10 6.13
CA ARG A 139 16.36 -9.54 5.72
C ARG A 139 16.56 -11.03 5.98
N ASP A 140 17.50 -11.64 5.25
CA ASP A 140 17.79 -13.08 5.37
C ASP A 140 18.15 -13.47 6.82
N GLU A 141 18.94 -12.65 7.50
CA GLU A 141 19.30 -12.84 8.92
C GLU A 141 18.09 -12.81 9.86
N GLY A 142 17.00 -12.14 9.47
CA GLY A 142 15.76 -12.03 10.23
C GLY A 142 14.76 -13.17 9.98
N LYS A 143 14.98 -14.02 8.96
CA LYS A 143 14.00 -15.04 8.52
C LYS A 143 13.69 -16.09 9.59
N VAL A 144 14.67 -16.51 10.39
CA VAL A 144 14.46 -17.48 11.47
C VAL A 144 13.52 -16.92 12.54
N ILE A 145 13.76 -15.68 12.99
CA ILE A 145 12.92 -15.02 13.98
C ILE A 145 11.54 -14.68 13.40
N TRP A 146 11.48 -14.36 12.10
CA TRP A 146 10.21 -14.17 11.39
C TRP A 146 9.37 -15.45 11.35
N GLN A 147 9.97 -16.60 11.01
CA GLN A 147 9.27 -17.88 11.05
C GLN A 147 8.76 -18.19 12.46
N TYR A 148 9.59 -17.97 13.48
CA TYR A 148 9.19 -18.18 14.87
C TYR A 148 8.03 -17.26 15.29
N ALA A 149 8.00 -16.00 14.84
CA ALA A 149 6.88 -15.09 15.10
C ALA A 149 5.56 -15.62 14.52
N GLN A 150 5.61 -16.20 13.32
CA GLN A 150 4.43 -16.81 12.68
C GLN A 150 3.92 -18.01 13.47
N GLU A 151 4.82 -18.86 13.94
CA GLU A 151 4.48 -20.03 14.77
C GLU A 151 3.84 -19.60 16.10
N VAL A 152 4.45 -18.63 16.80
CA VAL A 152 3.94 -18.11 18.07
C VAL A 152 2.57 -17.43 17.89
N VAL A 153 2.37 -16.64 16.84
CA VAL A 153 1.09 -15.97 16.59
C VAL A 153 -0.01 -16.98 16.28
N LYS A 154 0.31 -18.05 15.53
CA LYS A 154 -0.61 -19.16 15.29
C LYS A 154 -0.97 -19.88 16.59
N GLU A 155 0.01 -20.16 17.43
CA GLU A 155 -0.23 -20.78 18.74
C GLU A 155 -1.06 -19.85 19.65
N ALA A 156 -0.73 -18.56 19.70
CA ALA A 156 -1.46 -17.57 20.49
C ALA A 156 -2.92 -17.48 20.07
N LYS A 157 -3.21 -17.52 18.77
CA LYS A 157 -4.59 -17.61 18.25
C LYS A 157 -5.31 -18.84 18.79
N ASN A 158 -4.68 -20.01 18.74
CA ASN A 158 -5.24 -21.26 19.27
C ASN A 158 -5.46 -21.23 20.79
N LYS A 159 -4.69 -20.43 21.52
CA LYS A 159 -4.85 -20.20 22.97
C LYS A 159 -5.86 -19.11 23.33
N GLY A 160 -6.54 -18.52 22.34
CA GLY A 160 -7.60 -17.53 22.58
C GLY A 160 -7.15 -16.07 22.51
N ALA A 161 -6.06 -15.77 21.80
CA ALA A 161 -5.72 -14.38 21.49
C ALA A 161 -6.86 -13.66 20.77
N LEU A 162 -7.08 -12.38 21.13
CA LEU A 162 -8.30 -11.63 20.80
C LEU A 162 -8.32 -11.00 19.39
N PHE A 163 -7.20 -11.01 18.66
CA PHE A 163 -7.14 -10.39 17.34
C PHE A 163 -8.02 -11.16 16.34
N LYS A 164 -8.62 -10.44 15.38
CA LYS A 164 -9.49 -11.01 14.33
C LYS A 164 -8.67 -11.83 13.34
N ASP A 165 -9.31 -12.76 12.63
CA ASP A 165 -8.62 -13.56 11.61
C ASP A 165 -8.05 -12.69 10.48
N SER A 166 -8.76 -11.62 10.11
CA SER A 166 -8.26 -10.62 9.15
C SER A 166 -7.05 -9.82 9.65
N TYR A 167 -6.68 -9.91 10.93
CA TYR A 167 -5.49 -9.24 11.48
C TYR A 167 -4.33 -10.22 11.72
N PHE A 168 -4.38 -11.42 11.13
CA PHE A 168 -3.36 -12.44 11.35
C PHE A 168 -1.97 -11.98 10.88
N ASP A 169 -1.87 -11.38 9.69
CA ASP A 169 -0.60 -10.86 9.17
C ASP A 169 -0.10 -9.64 9.95
N LYS A 170 -1.03 -8.78 10.39
CA LYS A 170 -0.73 -7.70 11.33
C LYS A 170 -0.15 -8.24 12.64
N ALA A 171 -0.76 -9.27 13.23
CA ALA A 171 -0.26 -9.89 14.45
C ALA A 171 1.14 -10.49 14.27
N LYS A 172 1.43 -11.13 13.13
CA LYS A 172 2.76 -11.65 12.80
C LYS A 172 3.82 -10.55 12.82
N ILE A 173 3.66 -9.52 11.98
CA ILE A 173 4.71 -8.50 11.81
C ILE A 173 4.92 -7.67 13.08
N TYR A 174 3.85 -7.34 13.81
CA TYR A 174 3.99 -6.61 15.08
C TYR A 174 4.63 -7.45 16.18
N SER A 175 4.38 -8.77 16.21
CA SER A 175 5.06 -9.67 17.15
C SER A 175 6.55 -9.79 16.82
N TRP A 176 6.88 -9.91 15.53
CA TRP A 176 8.27 -9.90 15.07
C TRP A 176 8.97 -8.57 15.37
N LEU A 177 8.29 -7.44 15.17
CA LEU A 177 8.83 -6.11 15.49
C LEU A 177 9.09 -5.92 17.00
N ALA A 178 8.30 -6.55 17.86
CA ALA A 178 8.50 -6.51 19.30
C ALA A 178 9.80 -7.21 19.76
N TRP A 179 10.43 -8.01 18.90
CA TRP A 179 11.68 -8.73 19.18
C TRP A 179 12.91 -8.13 18.51
N GLN A 180 12.78 -6.96 17.88
CA GLN A 180 13.92 -6.23 17.32
C GLN A 180 14.68 -5.50 18.42
N GLU A 181 15.88 -5.00 18.09
CA GLU A 181 16.79 -4.34 19.04
C GLU A 181 16.10 -3.26 19.90
N GLU A 182 15.27 -2.42 19.26
CA GLU A 182 14.35 -1.52 19.95
C GLU A 182 12.89 -2.00 19.77
N PRO A 183 12.31 -2.67 20.79
CA PRO A 183 10.92 -3.08 20.78
C PRO A 183 9.93 -1.91 20.68
N GLY A 184 8.73 -2.19 20.19
CA GLY A 184 7.61 -1.22 20.17
C GLY A 184 7.65 -0.21 19.02
N ARG A 185 8.56 -0.39 18.04
CA ARG A 185 8.57 0.40 16.82
C ARG A 185 7.33 0.13 15.95
N GLN A 186 6.86 1.19 15.28
CA GLN A 186 5.78 1.12 14.28
C GLN A 186 6.33 0.75 12.90
N LEU A 187 5.45 0.32 11.98
CA LEU A 187 5.83 -0.16 10.63
C LEU A 187 6.73 0.82 9.86
N HIS A 188 6.35 2.10 9.80
CA HIS A 188 7.16 3.12 9.11
C HIS A 188 8.55 3.29 9.76
N GLN A 189 8.66 3.14 11.09
CA GLN A 189 9.96 3.20 11.77
C GLN A 189 10.85 1.99 11.43
N ALA A 190 10.25 0.83 11.15
CA ALA A 190 11.01 -0.34 10.71
C ALA A 190 11.69 -0.11 9.35
N ILE A 191 11.07 0.68 8.47
CA ILE A 191 11.67 1.12 7.21
C ILE A 191 12.72 2.20 7.47
N LYS A 192 12.38 3.21 8.28
CA LYS A 192 13.25 4.34 8.62
C LYS A 192 14.60 3.92 9.18
N TYR A 193 14.56 3.00 10.14
CA TYR A 193 15.74 2.47 10.82
C TYR A 193 16.30 1.21 10.15
N GLU A 194 15.83 0.89 8.95
CA GLU A 194 16.36 -0.20 8.10
C GLU A 194 16.34 -1.59 8.75
N ILE A 195 15.43 -1.77 9.70
CA ILE A 195 15.06 -3.08 10.28
C ILE A 195 14.46 -3.94 9.16
N LEU A 196 13.60 -3.34 8.35
CA LEU A 196 13.19 -3.86 7.03
C LEU A 196 14.16 -3.34 5.98
N ASN A 197 14.44 -4.12 4.94
CA ASN A 197 15.25 -3.73 3.79
C ASN A 197 14.38 -3.04 2.71
N PRO A 198 14.41 -1.69 2.59
CA PRO A 198 13.59 -0.98 1.62
C PRO A 198 14.04 -1.18 0.18
N GLN A 199 15.25 -1.74 -0.04
CA GLN A 199 15.82 -2.08 -1.35
C GLN A 199 15.56 -3.54 -1.75
N HIS A 200 14.74 -4.29 -0.99
CA HIS A 200 14.44 -5.68 -1.32
C HIS A 200 13.84 -5.79 -2.74
N PRO A 201 14.25 -6.77 -3.57
CA PRO A 201 13.79 -6.89 -4.97
C PRO A 201 12.27 -6.87 -5.13
N GLU A 202 11.53 -7.57 -4.27
CA GLU A 202 10.05 -7.56 -4.27
C GLU A 202 9.47 -6.15 -4.07
N ALA A 203 10.08 -5.34 -3.18
CA ALA A 203 9.65 -3.97 -2.95
C ALA A 203 9.97 -3.05 -4.14
N GLN A 204 10.97 -3.39 -4.96
CA GLN A 204 11.37 -2.55 -6.10
C GLN A 204 10.34 -2.54 -7.23
N ILE A 205 9.48 -3.56 -7.32
CA ILE A 205 8.37 -3.58 -8.29
C ILE A 205 7.39 -2.46 -7.93
N PHE A 206 6.99 -2.37 -6.66
CA PHE A 206 6.16 -1.27 -6.14
C PHE A 206 6.81 0.10 -6.34
N VAL A 207 8.09 0.24 -6.00
CA VAL A 207 8.82 1.50 -6.15
C VAL A 207 8.90 1.94 -7.62
N THR A 208 9.07 0.99 -8.54
CA THR A 208 9.09 1.26 -9.98
C THR A 208 7.72 1.70 -10.48
N TRP A 209 6.65 1.04 -10.02
CA TRP A 209 5.28 1.46 -10.30
C TRP A 209 5.02 2.89 -9.79
N PHE A 210 5.40 3.20 -8.56
CA PHE A 210 5.20 4.53 -7.97
C PHE A 210 5.93 5.65 -8.74
N LYS A 211 7.12 5.35 -9.29
CA LYS A 211 7.93 6.30 -10.08
C LYS A 211 7.30 6.71 -11.41
N THR A 212 6.32 5.94 -11.88
CA THR A 212 5.78 6.03 -13.24
C THR A 212 4.76 7.15 -13.35
#